data_AF-A0A846SRT7-F1
#
_entry.id   AF-A0A846SRT7-F1
#
_cell.length_a   1.000
_cell.length_b   1.000
_cell.length_c   1.000
_cell.angle_alpha   90.00
_cell.angle_beta   90.00
_cell.angle_gamma   90.00
#
_symmetry.space_group_name_H-M   'P 1'
#
loop_
_entity.id
_entity.type
_entity.pdbx_description
1 polymer ?
#
loop_
_entity_poly.entity_id
_entity_poly.type
_entity_poly.pdbx_seq_one_letter_code
_entity_poly.pdbx_strand_id
1 'polypeptide(L)'
;MDIELARIVEEDIGFLTCEWNQDIDDASLRRASPILRSLLVEGKLGKVAHDCGRNLRIMAPAINRGLTEAELKEKVYFQAGGAKYKGVEVQAISMVNRALSEKEIKANYERNKKVIGKSYPVKLDVFLRQPSFVVDGVLIYRDEVIKYVSNKLGGTHYDDTRNAGTKSDPLGKYALLDKVRSGTNVADKNAIYYELLSIGQRVVNSRDVRHLQKQLQALIGRPRVIYA
;
A
#
# COMPACT_ATOMS: atom_id res chain seq x y z
N MET A 1 9.40 26.51 2.44
CA MET A 1 8.25 25.60 2.50
C MET A 1 7.06 26.27 1.85
N ASP A 2 6.44 25.60 0.90
CA ASP A 2 5.20 26.05 0.24
C ASP A 2 4.00 25.82 1.17
N ILE A 3 3.37 26.90 1.62
CA ILE A 3 2.27 26.85 2.61
C ILE A 3 1.00 26.22 2.04
N GLU A 4 0.73 26.44 0.75
CA GLU A 4 -0.46 25.86 0.11
C GLU A 4 -0.28 24.37 -0.05
N LEU A 5 0.91 23.93 -0.48
CA LEU A 5 1.23 22.50 -0.53
C LEU A 5 1.17 21.86 0.87
N ALA A 6 1.67 22.54 1.90
CA ALA A 6 1.57 22.06 3.28
C ALA A 6 0.12 21.90 3.75
N ARG A 7 -0.76 22.83 3.38
CA ARG A 7 -2.21 22.77 3.64
C ARG A 7 -2.87 21.59 2.95
N ILE A 8 -2.61 21.41 1.65
CA ILE A 8 -3.13 20.26 0.88
C ILE A 8 -2.70 18.95 1.52
N VAL A 9 -1.42 18.80 1.88
CA VAL A 9 -0.91 17.58 2.51
C VAL A 9 -1.54 17.34 3.88
N GLU A 10 -1.76 18.39 4.69
CA GLU A 10 -2.42 18.27 5.99
C GLU A 10 -3.87 17.77 5.85
N GLU A 11 -4.62 18.38 4.93
CA GLU A 11 -6.02 18.03 4.63
C GLU A 11 -6.13 16.60 4.09
N ASP A 12 -5.28 16.24 3.14
CA ASP A 12 -5.25 14.91 2.52
C ASP A 12 -4.92 13.82 3.55
N ILE A 13 -3.95 14.05 4.45
CA ILE A 13 -3.68 13.12 5.57
C ILE A 13 -4.91 13.03 6.49
N GLY A 14 -5.53 14.15 6.82
CA GLY A 14 -6.71 14.22 7.68
C GLY A 14 -7.89 13.42 7.10
N PHE A 15 -8.20 13.64 5.84
CA PHE A 15 -9.23 12.92 5.09
C PHE A 15 -8.96 11.42 5.09
N LEU A 16 -7.77 10.98 4.66
CA LEU A 16 -7.44 9.55 4.62
C LEU A 16 -7.44 8.90 6.02
N THR A 17 -7.06 9.64 7.06
CA THR A 17 -7.11 9.13 8.45
C THR A 17 -8.53 8.81 8.90
N CYS A 18 -9.52 9.60 8.48
CA CYS A 18 -10.92 9.40 8.83
C CYS A 18 -11.58 8.32 7.96
N GLU A 19 -11.37 8.41 6.64
CA GLU A 19 -12.07 7.58 5.66
C GLU A 19 -11.53 6.16 5.59
N TRP A 20 -10.20 5.95 5.68
CA TRP A 20 -9.59 4.64 5.43
C TRP A 20 -9.55 3.76 6.69
N ASN A 21 -10.72 3.67 7.34
CA ASN A 21 -10.97 2.80 8.48
C ASN A 21 -11.22 1.34 8.02
N GLN A 22 -11.62 0.48 8.95
CA GLN A 22 -11.81 -0.96 8.70
C GLN A 22 -13.13 -1.32 8.01
N ASP A 23 -14.00 -0.34 7.77
CA ASP A 23 -15.34 -0.53 7.23
C ASP A 23 -15.48 0.09 5.82
N ILE A 24 -14.42 0.72 5.30
CA ILE A 24 -14.41 1.35 3.98
C ILE A 24 -14.71 0.35 2.85
N ASP A 25 -15.62 0.76 1.96
CA ASP A 25 -15.98 0.02 0.77
C ASP A 25 -15.00 0.27 -0.39
N ASP A 26 -15.07 -0.59 -1.41
CA ASP A 26 -14.14 -0.57 -2.54
C ASP A 26 -14.34 0.65 -3.47
N ALA A 27 -15.56 1.18 -3.57
CA ALA A 27 -15.84 2.37 -4.36
C ALA A 27 -15.26 3.63 -3.69
N SER A 28 -15.35 3.72 -2.37
CA SER A 28 -14.76 4.76 -1.54
C SER A 28 -13.22 4.72 -1.59
N LEU A 29 -12.63 3.52 -1.49
CA LEU A 29 -11.19 3.31 -1.71
C LEU A 29 -10.74 3.79 -3.09
N ARG A 30 -11.48 3.43 -4.13
CA ARG A 30 -11.20 3.87 -5.51
C ARG A 30 -11.26 5.39 -5.64
N ARG A 31 -12.30 6.06 -5.11
CA ARG A 31 -12.46 7.51 -5.21
C ARG A 31 -11.37 8.28 -4.45
N ALA A 32 -10.90 7.72 -3.33
CA ALA A 32 -9.84 8.32 -2.52
C ALA A 32 -8.42 7.99 -3.01
N SER A 33 -8.25 7.04 -3.94
CA SER A 33 -6.93 6.62 -4.41
C SER A 33 -6.09 7.74 -5.06
N PRO A 34 -6.66 8.76 -5.75
CA PRO A 34 -5.87 9.88 -6.29
C PRO A 34 -5.16 10.68 -5.21
N ILE A 35 -5.77 10.82 -4.02
CA ILE A 35 -5.17 11.51 -2.87
C ILE A 35 -3.94 10.72 -2.42
N LEU A 36 -4.08 9.41 -2.23
CA LEU A 36 -2.95 8.54 -1.88
C LEU A 36 -1.83 8.59 -2.96
N ARG A 37 -2.20 8.57 -4.25
CA ARG A 37 -1.25 8.72 -5.35
C ARG A 37 -0.51 10.05 -5.28
N SER A 38 -1.21 11.14 -5.02
CA SER A 38 -0.60 12.47 -4.94
C SER A 38 0.36 12.60 -3.76
N LEU A 39 -0.04 12.09 -2.59
CA LEU A 39 0.81 12.07 -1.40
C LEU A 39 2.07 11.23 -1.62
N LEU A 40 1.94 10.01 -2.15
CA LEU A 40 3.01 9.02 -2.12
C LEU A 40 3.78 8.87 -3.43
N VAL A 41 3.08 8.80 -4.55
CA VAL A 41 3.68 8.56 -5.87
C VAL A 41 4.19 9.85 -6.49
N GLU A 42 3.44 10.95 -6.35
CA GLU A 42 3.89 12.28 -6.80
C GLU A 42 4.79 12.97 -5.77
N GLY A 43 5.00 12.33 -4.61
CA GLY A 43 6.01 12.73 -3.63
C GLY A 43 5.64 13.95 -2.78
N LYS A 44 4.39 14.42 -2.80
CA LYS A 44 3.97 15.60 -2.02
C LYS A 44 4.24 15.43 -0.52
N LEU A 45 3.94 14.25 0.04
CA LEU A 45 4.20 13.96 1.45
C LEU A 45 5.70 14.00 1.77
N GLY A 46 6.52 13.38 0.92
CA GLY A 46 7.97 13.38 1.07
C GLY A 46 8.58 14.78 0.98
N LYS A 47 8.10 15.60 0.04
CA LYS A 47 8.53 16.99 -0.13
C LYS A 47 8.21 17.83 1.11
N VAL A 48 6.96 17.80 1.59
CA VAL A 48 6.56 18.55 2.78
C VAL A 48 7.28 18.06 4.04
N ALA A 49 7.51 16.75 4.17
CA ALA A 49 8.31 16.20 5.27
C ALA A 49 9.75 16.74 5.26
N HIS A 50 10.39 16.75 4.09
CA HIS A 50 11.74 17.28 3.91
C HIS A 50 11.81 18.78 4.28
N ASP A 51 10.87 19.59 3.79
CA ASP A 51 10.77 21.02 4.13
C ASP A 51 10.59 21.25 5.64
N CYS A 52 10.00 20.29 6.36
CA CYS A 52 9.85 20.29 7.81
C CYS A 52 11.04 19.65 8.57
N GLY A 53 12.11 19.25 7.88
CA GLY A 53 13.28 18.59 8.47
C GLY A 53 13.00 17.16 8.97
N ARG A 54 12.00 16.48 8.41
CA ARG A 54 11.57 15.14 8.83
C ARG A 54 12.02 14.06 7.85
N ASN A 55 12.43 12.91 8.40
CA ASN A 55 12.68 11.69 7.65
C ASN A 55 11.61 10.66 8.00
N LEU A 56 10.59 10.51 7.14
CA LEU A 56 9.45 9.64 7.43
C LEU A 56 9.83 8.16 7.40
N ARG A 57 9.45 7.44 8.46
CA ARG A 57 9.50 5.98 8.52
C ARG A 57 8.10 5.40 8.61
N ILE A 58 7.85 4.36 7.80
CA ILE A 58 6.60 3.62 7.78
C ILE A 58 6.85 2.23 8.37
N MET A 59 5.94 1.75 9.20
CA MET A 59 6.00 0.39 9.73
C MET A 59 5.54 -0.58 8.63
N ALA A 60 6.48 -1.32 8.06
CA ALA A 60 6.21 -2.37 7.08
C ALA A 60 6.04 -3.73 7.76
N PRO A 61 5.19 -4.64 7.25
CA PRO A 61 5.11 -6.00 7.79
C PRO A 61 6.44 -6.73 7.60
N ALA A 62 6.92 -7.40 8.66
CA ALA A 62 8.23 -8.07 8.65
C ALA A 62 8.28 -9.29 7.71
N ILE A 63 7.12 -9.80 7.27
CA ILE A 63 7.04 -10.85 6.24
C ILE A 63 7.76 -10.45 4.95
N ASN A 64 7.85 -9.16 4.64
CA ASN A 64 8.58 -8.63 3.48
C ASN A 64 10.11 -8.77 3.61
N ARG A 65 10.64 -9.07 4.80
CA ARG A 65 12.07 -9.39 5.01
C ARG A 65 12.37 -10.88 4.94
N GLY A 66 11.34 -11.72 5.10
CA GLY A 66 11.51 -13.16 5.14
C GLY A 66 11.71 -13.81 3.77
N LEU A 67 11.50 -13.06 2.69
CA LEU A 67 11.52 -13.56 1.32
C LEU A 67 12.41 -12.68 0.46
N THR A 68 13.34 -13.29 -0.26
CA THR A 68 14.11 -12.65 -1.33
C THR A 68 13.23 -12.46 -2.57
N GLU A 69 13.64 -11.56 -3.48
CA GLU A 69 12.93 -11.43 -4.76
C GLU A 69 12.93 -12.73 -5.57
N ALA A 70 14.01 -13.51 -5.51
CA ALA A 70 14.09 -14.81 -6.17
C ALA A 70 13.03 -15.79 -5.63
N GLU A 71 12.94 -15.92 -4.30
CA GLU A 71 11.92 -16.75 -3.64
C GLU A 71 10.49 -16.25 -3.89
N LEU A 72 10.30 -14.95 -4.06
CA LEU A 72 9.02 -14.38 -4.43
C LEU A 72 8.63 -14.74 -5.85
N LYS A 73 9.57 -14.69 -6.81
CA LYS A 73 9.32 -15.02 -8.23
C LYS A 73 9.03 -16.51 -8.46
N GLU A 74 9.45 -17.39 -7.55
CA GLU A 74 9.06 -18.81 -7.57
C GLU A 74 7.58 -19.05 -7.22
N LYS A 75 6.90 -18.05 -6.65
CA LYS A 75 5.49 -18.16 -6.29
C LYS A 75 4.62 -17.89 -7.51
N VAL A 76 3.56 -18.69 -7.65
CA VAL A 76 2.51 -18.43 -8.64
C VAL A 76 1.70 -17.21 -8.25
N TYR A 77 1.50 -17.06 -6.94
CA TYR A 77 0.86 -15.88 -6.38
C TYR A 77 1.49 -15.49 -5.05
N PHE A 78 1.68 -14.20 -4.86
CA PHE A 78 1.95 -13.60 -3.57
C PHE A 78 1.20 -12.29 -3.47
N GLN A 79 0.70 -11.99 -2.29
CA GLN A 79 0.16 -10.69 -1.94
C GLN A 79 0.68 -10.29 -0.57
N ALA A 80 1.25 -9.10 -0.45
CA ALA A 80 1.48 -8.43 0.83
C ALA A 80 0.16 -7.83 1.35
N GLY A 81 0.10 -7.57 2.64
CA GLY A 81 -1.07 -6.98 3.28
C GLY A 81 -0.71 -6.26 4.57
N GLY A 82 -1.63 -6.33 5.53
CA GLY A 82 -1.54 -5.66 6.81
C GLY A 82 -2.56 -4.54 7.01
N ALA A 83 -3.61 -4.49 6.18
CA ALA A 83 -4.84 -3.75 6.51
C ALA A 83 -5.58 -4.44 7.65
N LYS A 84 -6.26 -3.65 8.48
CA LYS A 84 -7.35 -4.13 9.31
C LYS A 84 -8.65 -3.89 8.56
N TYR A 85 -9.41 -4.95 8.34
CA TYR A 85 -10.71 -4.90 7.67
C TYR A 85 -11.69 -5.84 8.39
N LYS A 86 -12.83 -5.30 8.85
CA LYS A 86 -13.85 -6.05 9.59
C LYS A 86 -13.28 -6.94 10.72
N GLY A 87 -12.36 -6.39 11.51
CA GLY A 87 -11.71 -7.11 12.62
C GLY A 87 -10.62 -8.12 12.24
N VAL A 88 -10.33 -8.32 10.94
CA VAL A 88 -9.30 -9.24 10.45
C VAL A 88 -8.09 -8.48 9.94
N GLU A 89 -6.88 -8.99 10.20
CA GLU A 89 -5.63 -8.52 9.60
C GLU A 89 -4.90 -9.67 8.89
N VAL A 90 -4.89 -9.63 7.56
CA VAL A 90 -4.09 -10.52 6.71
C VAL A 90 -2.79 -9.82 6.33
N GLN A 91 -1.65 -10.34 6.79
CA GLN A 91 -0.33 -9.73 6.55
C GLN A 91 0.31 -10.14 5.22
N ALA A 92 0.01 -11.36 4.75
CA ALA A 92 0.40 -11.83 3.43
C ALA A 92 -0.38 -13.10 3.04
N ILE A 93 -0.49 -13.35 1.74
CA ILE A 93 -0.96 -14.60 1.14
C ILE A 93 0.11 -15.08 0.16
N SER A 94 0.33 -16.39 0.08
CA SER A 94 1.15 -16.96 -0.99
C SER A 94 0.64 -18.30 -1.45
N MET A 95 0.75 -18.55 -2.75
CA MET A 95 0.41 -19.82 -3.40
C MET A 95 1.59 -20.32 -4.22
N VAL A 96 1.79 -21.63 -4.15
CA VAL A 96 2.77 -22.37 -4.97
C VAL A 96 2.02 -23.45 -5.73
N ASN A 97 2.39 -23.68 -6.99
CA ASN A 97 1.77 -24.72 -7.83
C ASN A 97 2.64 -25.98 -7.88
N ARG A 98 3.03 -26.47 -6.70
CA ARG A 98 3.73 -27.74 -6.53
C ARG A 98 3.54 -28.25 -5.10
N ALA A 99 3.71 -29.55 -4.91
CA ALA A 99 3.83 -30.11 -3.58
C ALA A 99 5.08 -29.56 -2.89
N LEU A 100 4.94 -29.21 -1.61
CA LEU A 100 6.06 -28.89 -0.73
C LEU A 100 6.49 -30.16 0.00
N SER A 101 7.79 -30.40 0.07
CA SER A 101 8.35 -31.43 0.94
C SER A 101 8.18 -31.06 2.42
N GLU A 102 8.21 -32.05 3.30
CA GLU A 102 8.18 -31.83 4.76
C GLU A 102 9.28 -30.87 5.23
N LYS A 103 10.48 -30.99 4.64
CA LYS A 103 11.62 -30.12 4.94
C LYS A 103 11.32 -28.67 4.59
N GLU A 104 10.68 -28.41 3.45
CA GLU A 104 10.27 -27.08 3.02
C GLU A 104 9.17 -26.50 3.90
N ILE A 105 8.17 -27.31 4.26
CA ILE A 105 7.09 -26.91 5.17
C ILE A 105 7.68 -26.47 6.52
N LYS A 106 8.56 -27.29 7.10
CA LYS A 106 9.24 -26.98 8.37
C LYS A 106 10.10 -25.71 8.26
N ALA A 107 10.88 -25.57 7.19
CA ALA A 107 11.71 -24.39 6.97
C ALA A 107 10.86 -23.11 6.83
N ASN A 108 9.75 -23.17 6.10
CA ASN A 108 8.82 -22.06 5.93
C ASN A 108 8.18 -21.66 7.26
N TYR A 109 7.73 -22.64 8.06
CA TYR A 109 7.18 -22.38 9.39
C TYR A 109 8.20 -21.72 10.32
N GLU A 110 9.40 -22.28 10.42
CA GLU A 110 10.48 -21.76 11.28
C GLU A 110 10.91 -20.34 10.92
N ARG A 111 10.85 -20.01 9.62
CA ARG A 111 11.09 -18.67 9.12
C ARG A 111 9.94 -17.72 9.46
N ASN A 112 8.72 -18.12 9.11
CA ASN A 112 7.53 -17.28 9.22
C ASN A 112 7.16 -16.98 10.67
N LYS A 113 7.30 -17.94 11.60
CA LYS A 113 7.00 -17.72 13.02
C LYS A 113 7.83 -16.59 13.64
N LYS A 114 9.00 -16.29 13.09
CA LYS A 114 9.87 -15.21 13.57
C LYS A 114 9.40 -13.82 13.12
N VAL A 115 8.59 -13.73 12.07
CA VAL A 115 8.21 -12.47 11.41
C VAL A 115 6.70 -12.20 11.39
N ILE A 116 5.85 -13.21 11.51
CA ILE A 116 4.39 -13.05 11.61
C ILE A 116 4.04 -12.14 12.80
N GLY A 117 3.11 -11.21 12.59
CA GLY A 117 2.66 -10.26 13.60
C GLY A 117 3.65 -9.11 13.85
N LYS A 118 4.86 -9.18 13.29
CA LYS A 118 5.90 -8.15 13.50
C LYS A 118 5.90 -7.14 12.38
N SER A 119 6.29 -5.91 12.73
CA SER A 119 6.55 -4.85 11.76
C SER A 119 7.91 -4.22 12.04
N TYR A 120 8.47 -3.54 11.05
CA TYR A 120 9.75 -2.84 11.19
C TYR A 120 9.71 -1.51 10.44
N PRO A 121 10.44 -0.48 10.92
CA PRO A 121 10.45 0.83 10.27
C PRO A 121 11.29 0.79 8.99
N VAL A 122 10.77 1.36 7.91
CA VAL A 122 11.49 1.61 6.66
C VAL A 122 11.25 3.04 6.18
N LYS A 123 12.17 3.60 5.40
CA LYS A 123 11.95 4.89 4.73
C LYS A 123 10.76 4.81 3.77
N LEU A 124 10.10 5.94 3.51
CA LEU A 124 8.91 5.99 2.65
C LEU A 124 9.17 5.48 1.21
N ASP A 125 10.29 5.86 0.60
CA ASP A 125 10.71 5.38 -0.72
C ASP A 125 10.93 3.87 -0.74
N VAL A 126 11.59 3.34 0.29
CA VAL A 126 11.79 1.90 0.47
C VAL A 126 10.47 1.18 0.67
N PHE A 127 9.53 1.77 1.43
CA PHE A 127 8.20 1.22 1.64
C PHE A 127 7.45 1.05 0.31
N LEU A 128 7.48 2.08 -0.55
CA LEU A 128 6.80 2.06 -1.85
C LEU A 128 7.40 1.06 -2.84
N ARG A 129 8.70 0.76 -2.69
CA ARG A 129 9.43 -0.20 -3.52
C ARG A 129 9.39 -1.64 -3.01
N GLN A 130 8.70 -1.95 -1.90
CA GLN A 130 8.56 -3.36 -1.53
C GLN A 130 7.46 -4.02 -2.38
N PRO A 131 7.61 -5.31 -2.69
CA PRO A 131 6.59 -6.06 -3.43
C PRO A 131 5.24 -6.06 -2.72
N SER A 132 4.20 -5.73 -3.48
CA SER A 132 2.79 -5.90 -3.11
C SER A 132 2.22 -7.18 -3.67
N PHE A 133 2.52 -7.49 -4.92
CA PHE A 133 2.08 -8.72 -5.56
C PHE A 133 3.23 -9.44 -6.26
N VAL A 134 3.09 -10.76 -6.35
CA VAL A 134 3.68 -11.56 -7.42
C VAL A 134 2.55 -12.27 -8.14
N VAL A 135 2.52 -12.15 -9.45
CA VAL A 135 1.56 -12.87 -10.30
C VAL A 135 2.36 -13.45 -11.46
N ASP A 136 2.33 -14.77 -11.61
CA ASP A 136 3.03 -15.49 -12.69
C ASP A 136 4.53 -15.09 -12.78
N GLY A 137 5.19 -14.97 -11.61
CA GLY A 137 6.60 -14.61 -11.51
C GLY A 137 6.94 -13.12 -11.69
N VAL A 138 5.96 -12.26 -11.95
CA VAL A 138 6.16 -10.82 -12.12
C VAL A 138 5.95 -10.08 -10.80
N LEU A 139 6.96 -9.33 -10.36
CA LEU A 139 6.88 -8.47 -9.18
C LEU A 139 6.11 -7.19 -9.48
N ILE A 140 5.18 -6.84 -8.59
CA ILE A 140 4.41 -5.60 -8.64
C ILE A 140 4.56 -4.88 -7.30
N TYR A 141 5.04 -3.66 -7.33
CA TYR A 141 5.35 -2.84 -6.16
C TYR A 141 4.16 -1.98 -5.72
N ARG A 142 4.21 -1.43 -4.49
CA ARG A 142 3.12 -0.61 -3.93
C ARG A 142 2.78 0.61 -4.78
N ASP A 143 3.78 1.30 -5.30
CA ASP A 143 3.55 2.47 -6.15
C ASP A 143 2.82 2.10 -7.45
N GLU A 144 3.05 0.89 -7.96
CA GLU A 144 2.38 0.36 -9.14
C GLU A 144 0.92 0.03 -8.87
N VAL A 145 0.62 -0.55 -7.69
CA VAL A 145 -0.77 -0.79 -7.23
C VAL A 145 -1.54 0.53 -7.10
N ILE A 146 -0.94 1.54 -6.46
CA ILE A 146 -1.55 2.87 -6.31
C ILE A 146 -1.86 3.49 -7.68
N LYS A 147 -0.89 3.42 -8.62
CA LYS A 147 -1.05 3.93 -9.99
C LYS A 147 -2.14 3.17 -10.74
N TYR A 148 -2.21 1.85 -10.60
CA TYR A 148 -3.23 1.01 -11.24
C TYR A 148 -4.63 1.43 -10.80
N VAL A 149 -4.89 1.50 -9.49
CA VAL A 149 -6.24 1.88 -9.01
C VAL A 149 -6.59 3.30 -9.45
N SER A 150 -5.66 4.25 -9.32
CA SER A 150 -5.92 5.65 -9.63
C SER A 150 -6.12 5.91 -11.12
N ASN A 151 -5.31 5.29 -11.97
CA ASN A 151 -5.27 5.63 -13.40
C ASN A 151 -6.07 4.69 -14.30
N LYS A 152 -6.36 3.46 -13.86
CA LYS A 152 -7.07 2.46 -14.65
C LYS A 152 -8.47 2.20 -14.13
N LEU A 153 -8.62 1.99 -12.82
CA LEU A 153 -9.92 1.61 -12.23
C LEU A 153 -10.93 2.77 -12.08
N GLY A 154 -10.58 3.99 -12.46
CA GLY A 154 -11.46 5.15 -12.35
C GLY A 154 -11.31 5.94 -11.06
N GLY A 155 -10.11 6.00 -10.47
CA GLY A 155 -9.84 6.94 -9.36
C GLY A 155 -9.71 8.39 -9.86
N THR A 156 -8.90 8.60 -10.90
CA THR A 156 -8.72 9.89 -11.59
C THR A 156 -9.27 9.83 -13.01
N HIS A 157 -8.94 8.76 -13.72
CA HIS A 157 -9.45 8.46 -15.06
C HIS A 157 -9.84 6.98 -15.11
N TYR A 158 -10.94 6.67 -15.78
CA TYR A 158 -11.30 5.30 -16.11
C TYR A 158 -10.77 4.99 -17.50
N ASP A 159 -9.91 3.97 -17.60
CA ASP A 159 -9.25 3.61 -18.86
C ASP A 159 -9.19 2.09 -18.98
N ASP A 160 -10.28 1.52 -19.49
CA ASP A 160 -10.41 0.06 -19.68
C ASP A 160 -9.55 -0.47 -20.85
N THR A 161 -8.99 0.43 -21.66
CA THR A 161 -8.24 0.06 -22.87
C THR A 161 -6.74 -0.14 -22.63
N ARG A 162 -6.25 0.14 -21.40
CA ARG A 162 -4.86 -0.09 -21.02
C ARG A 162 -4.53 -1.58 -20.96
N ASN A 163 -4.07 -2.08 -22.09
CA ASN A 163 -3.59 -3.44 -22.25
C ASN A 163 -2.06 -3.51 -22.10
N ALA A 164 -1.55 -4.75 -21.94
CA ALA A 164 -0.13 -5.03 -21.89
C ALA A 164 0.61 -4.47 -23.11
N GLY A 165 1.81 -3.91 -22.91
CA GLY A 165 2.64 -3.37 -24.00
C GLY A 165 2.38 -1.90 -24.34
N THR A 166 1.50 -1.22 -23.60
CA THR A 166 1.36 0.25 -23.68
C THR A 166 2.55 0.95 -23.00
N LYS A 167 2.82 2.22 -23.36
CA LYS A 167 3.87 3.03 -22.69
C LYS A 167 3.72 3.06 -21.16
N SER A 168 2.49 2.97 -20.66
CA SER A 168 2.17 3.00 -19.24
C SER A 168 2.20 1.63 -18.56
N ASP A 169 2.21 0.52 -19.32
CA ASP A 169 2.32 -0.84 -18.81
C ASP A 169 3.18 -1.75 -19.73
N PRO A 170 4.48 -1.46 -19.86
CA PRO A 170 5.36 -2.19 -20.78
C PRO A 170 5.55 -3.66 -20.38
N LEU A 171 5.33 -4.01 -19.12
CA LEU A 171 5.51 -5.36 -18.58
C LEU A 171 4.19 -6.13 -18.40
N GLY A 172 3.05 -5.56 -18.82
CA GLY A 172 1.74 -6.21 -18.68
C GLY A 172 1.27 -6.36 -17.23
N LYS A 173 1.81 -5.58 -16.30
CA LYS A 173 1.47 -5.63 -14.87
C LYS A 173 0.01 -5.26 -14.62
N TYR A 174 -0.58 -4.36 -15.40
CA TYR A 174 -1.99 -3.99 -15.24
C TYR A 174 -2.91 -5.12 -15.68
N ALA A 175 -2.54 -5.87 -16.72
CA ALA A 175 -3.27 -7.07 -17.12
C ALA A 175 -3.20 -8.15 -16.02
N LEU A 176 -2.04 -8.32 -15.37
CA LEU A 176 -1.90 -9.21 -14.22
C LEU A 176 -2.75 -8.76 -13.03
N LEU A 177 -2.81 -7.45 -12.75
CA LEU A 177 -3.69 -6.92 -11.70
C LEU A 177 -5.17 -7.05 -12.06
N ASP A 178 -5.55 -6.99 -13.33
CA ASP A 178 -6.93 -7.28 -13.76
C ASP A 178 -7.31 -8.74 -13.46
N LYS A 179 -6.40 -9.69 -13.72
CA LYS A 179 -6.57 -11.12 -13.37
C LYS A 179 -6.76 -11.31 -11.86
N VAL A 180 -5.97 -10.61 -11.04
CA VAL A 180 -6.13 -10.63 -9.57
C VAL A 180 -7.46 -10.01 -9.17
N ARG A 181 -7.82 -8.86 -9.76
CA ARG A 181 -9.07 -8.15 -9.46
C ARG A 181 -10.30 -9.00 -9.76
N SER A 182 -10.32 -9.76 -10.85
CA SER A 182 -11.48 -10.54 -11.24
C SER A 182 -11.65 -11.84 -10.45
N GLY A 183 -10.57 -12.38 -9.88
CA GLY A 183 -10.57 -13.74 -9.34
C GLY A 183 -10.12 -13.90 -7.89
N THR A 184 -9.69 -12.85 -7.19
CA THR A 184 -9.11 -12.99 -5.85
C THR A 184 -9.67 -11.99 -4.85
N ASN A 185 -10.12 -12.53 -3.71
CA ASN A 185 -10.53 -11.77 -2.53
C ASN A 185 -9.65 -12.11 -1.33
N VAL A 186 -9.47 -11.14 -0.45
CA VAL A 186 -8.77 -11.25 0.83
C VAL A 186 -9.68 -10.70 1.91
N ALA A 187 -10.04 -11.53 2.89
CA ALA A 187 -10.98 -11.16 3.95
C ALA A 187 -12.27 -10.52 3.40
N ASP A 188 -12.89 -11.15 2.40
CA ASP A 188 -14.09 -10.70 1.69
C ASP A 188 -13.99 -9.33 1.00
N LYS A 189 -12.77 -8.82 0.79
CA LYS A 189 -12.50 -7.63 0.00
C LYS A 189 -11.73 -8.01 -1.26
N ASN A 190 -11.94 -7.29 -2.36
CA ASN A 190 -11.13 -7.45 -3.56
C ASN A 190 -9.63 -7.34 -3.22
N ALA A 191 -8.82 -8.28 -3.69
CA ALA A 191 -7.39 -8.32 -3.35
C ALA A 191 -6.65 -7.01 -3.64
N ILE A 192 -6.97 -6.32 -4.74
CA ILE A 192 -6.37 -5.04 -5.11
C ILE A 192 -6.74 -3.95 -4.10
N TYR A 193 -8.03 -3.84 -3.76
CA TYR A 193 -8.51 -2.84 -2.81
C TYR A 193 -8.06 -3.13 -1.38
N TYR A 194 -7.90 -4.40 -1.01
CA TYR A 194 -7.32 -4.78 0.28
C TYR A 194 -5.87 -4.33 0.41
N GLU A 195 -5.04 -4.55 -0.61
CA GLU A 195 -3.65 -4.06 -0.57
C GLU A 195 -3.60 -2.53 -0.64
N LEU A 196 -4.47 -1.87 -1.43
CA LEU A 196 -4.56 -0.41 -1.41
C LEU A 196 -4.86 0.11 0.00
N LEU A 197 -5.88 -0.45 0.67
CA LEU A 197 -6.24 -0.11 2.04
C LEU A 197 -5.06 -0.32 3.00
N SER A 198 -4.34 -1.44 2.85
CA SER A 198 -3.14 -1.78 3.64
C SER A 198 -2.07 -0.71 3.53
N ILE A 199 -1.78 -0.25 2.30
CA ILE A 199 -0.81 0.81 2.03
C ILE A 199 -1.23 2.10 2.74
N GLY A 200 -2.47 2.56 2.53
CA GLY A 200 -2.93 3.82 3.11
C GLY A 200 -3.01 3.77 4.64
N GLN A 201 -3.60 2.72 5.22
CA GLN A 201 -3.65 2.55 6.67
C GLN A 201 -2.26 2.57 7.30
N ARG A 202 -1.26 1.93 6.72
CA ARG A 202 0.12 1.95 7.26
C ARG A 202 0.75 3.33 7.20
N VAL A 203 0.45 4.10 6.16
CA VAL A 203 0.96 5.46 6.01
C VAL A 203 0.30 6.42 7.00
N VAL A 204 -1.04 6.51 7.01
CA VAL A 204 -1.76 7.48 7.86
C VAL A 204 -1.67 7.14 9.35
N ASN A 205 -1.50 5.86 9.68
CA ASN A 205 -1.26 5.42 11.06
C ASN A 205 0.21 5.45 11.47
N SER A 206 1.14 5.84 10.59
CA SER A 206 2.54 6.00 10.96
C SER A 206 2.71 7.11 11.99
N ARG A 207 3.50 6.84 13.04
CA ARG A 207 3.87 7.83 14.05
C ARG A 207 4.52 9.06 13.43
N ASP A 208 5.38 8.88 12.44
CA ASP A 208 6.10 9.99 11.80
C ASP A 208 5.15 10.86 10.97
N VAL A 209 4.20 10.24 10.26
CA VAL A 209 3.18 10.96 9.48
C VAL A 209 2.23 11.74 10.39
N ARG A 210 1.79 11.13 11.50
CA ARG A 210 0.96 11.81 12.50
C ARG A 210 1.69 12.98 13.18
N HIS A 211 2.99 12.82 13.45
CA HIS A 211 3.81 13.92 13.98
C HIS A 211 3.96 15.05 12.96
N LEU A 212 4.20 14.72 11.69
CA LEU A 212 4.24 15.70 10.62
C LEU A 212 2.91 16.45 10.53
N GLN A 213 1.78 15.75 10.49
CA GLN A 213 0.45 16.37 10.43
C GLN A 213 0.23 17.38 11.57
N LYS A 214 0.57 17.02 12.81
CA LYS A 214 0.48 17.95 13.96
C LYS A 214 1.38 19.19 13.78
N GLN A 215 2.57 19.00 13.23
CA GLN A 215 3.49 20.10 12.93
C GLN A 215 2.90 21.01 11.84
N LEU A 216 2.29 20.45 10.78
CA LEU A 216 1.62 21.23 9.73
C LEU A 216 0.43 22.03 10.28
N GLN A 217 -0.40 21.42 11.14
CA GLN A 217 -1.52 22.12 11.79
C GLN A 217 -1.06 23.34 12.60
N ALA A 218 0.02 23.20 13.36
CA ALA A 218 0.62 24.30 14.11
C ALA A 218 1.16 25.42 13.19
N LEU A 219 1.76 25.05 12.06
CA LEU A 219 2.31 25.99 11.07
C LEU A 219 1.22 26.75 10.30
N ILE A 220 0.10 26.09 9.99
CA ILE A 220 -0.99 26.67 9.18
C ILE A 220 -1.94 27.52 10.04
N GLY A 221 -1.88 27.41 11.37
CA GLY A 221 -2.70 28.21 12.29
C GLY A 221 -4.16 27.76 12.38
N ARG A 222 -4.46 26.48 12.09
CA ARG A 222 -5.82 25.94 12.26
C ARG A 222 -6.10 25.64 13.73
N PRO A 223 -7.23 26.10 14.31
CA PRO A 223 -7.71 25.59 15.59
C PRO A 223 -7.99 24.09 15.46
N ARG A 224 -7.67 23.31 16.50
CA ARG A 224 -7.95 21.87 16.53
C ARG A 224 -9.44 21.63 16.31
N VAL A 225 -9.82 21.04 15.17
CA VAL A 225 -11.15 20.47 15.02
C VAL A 225 -11.15 19.16 15.81
N ILE A 226 -11.78 19.17 16.98
CA ILE A 226 -12.02 17.97 17.78
C ILE A 226 -13.18 17.25 17.11
N TYR A 227 -12.88 16.17 16.39
CA TYR A 227 -13.93 15.22 15.97
C TYR A 227 -14.29 14.37 17.19
N ALA A 228 -15.55 14.49 17.63
CA ALA A 228 -16.15 13.69 18.69
C ALA A 228 -16.47 12.28 18.18
#